data_AF-A0AAU4SB22-F1
#
_entry.id   AF-A0AAU4SB22-F1
#
_cell.length_a   1.000
_cell.length_b   1.000
_cell.length_c   1.000
_cell.angle_alpha   90.00
_cell.angle_beta   90.00
_cell.angle_gamma   90.00
#
_symmetry.space_group_name_H-M   'P 1'
#
loop_
_entity.id
_entity.type
_entity.pdbx_description
1 polymer ?
#
loop_
_entity_poly.entity_id
_entity_poly.type
_entity_poly.pdbx_seq_one_letter_code
_entity_poly.pdbx_strand_id
1 'polypeptide(L)'
;MPTELREHAGRHYAVQFTYALPDDAWAVELSEAEPAPPSWAQTPGAQTHLPGPAFAVALVPDEDPELAPTVRLYSPDERVIPYEIMRWYMELVADQVERCRIAYEAEG
;
A
#
# COMPACT_ATOMS: atom_id res chain seq x y z
N MET A 1 9.07 4.74 0.74
CA MET A 1 9.15 3.39 0.13
C MET A 1 8.71 3.50 -1.32
N PRO A 2 9.25 2.69 -2.25
CA PRO A 2 8.70 2.62 -3.61
C PRO A 2 7.29 2.00 -3.58
N THR A 3 6.49 2.32 -4.60
CA THR A 3 5.21 1.64 -4.86
C THR A 3 5.50 0.22 -5.33
N GLU A 4 4.80 -0.76 -4.76
CA GLU A 4 4.89 -2.16 -5.17
C GLU A 4 3.76 -2.49 -6.15
N LEU A 5 4.08 -3.16 -7.26
CA LEU A 5 3.12 -3.52 -8.31
C LEU A 5 2.99 -5.03 -8.46
N ARG A 6 1.77 -5.52 -8.65
CA ARG A 6 1.49 -6.94 -8.91
C ARG A 6 0.38 -7.11 -9.94
N GLU A 7 0.64 -7.93 -10.95
CA GLU A 7 -0.38 -8.38 -11.90
C GLU A 7 -1.10 -9.62 -11.37
N HIS A 8 -2.42 -9.68 -11.54
CA HIS A 8 -3.21 -10.88 -11.32
C HIS A 8 -4.37 -10.94 -12.32
N ALA A 9 -4.38 -12.00 -13.13
CA ALA A 9 -5.41 -12.25 -14.15
C ALA A 9 -5.64 -11.06 -15.10
N GLY A 10 -4.57 -10.40 -15.54
CA GLY A 10 -4.64 -9.24 -16.46
C GLY A 10 -5.01 -7.91 -15.82
N ARG A 11 -5.27 -7.87 -14.49
CA ARG A 11 -5.46 -6.64 -13.72
C ARG A 11 -4.17 -6.31 -12.97
N HIS A 12 -3.87 -5.02 -12.84
CA HIS A 12 -2.71 -4.56 -12.09
C HIS A 12 -3.16 -4.00 -10.75
N TYR A 13 -2.43 -4.32 -9.70
CA TYR A 13 -2.65 -3.86 -8.35
C TYR A 13 -1.41 -3.14 -7.85
N ALA A 14 -1.62 -2.07 -7.08
CA ALA A 14 -0.55 -1.28 -6.51
C ALA A 14 -0.70 -1.22 -4.99
N VAL A 15 0.43 -1.32 -4.29
CA VAL A 15 0.55 -0.97 -2.88
C VAL A 15 1.44 0.24 -2.74
N GLN A 16 0.88 1.31 -2.19
CA GLN A 16 1.59 2.56 -1.91
C GLN A 16 1.77 2.74 -0.40
N PHE A 17 2.88 3.34 -0.01
CA PHE A 17 3.18 3.68 1.37
C PHE A 17 3.24 5.20 1.50
N THR A 18 2.31 5.77 2.23
CA THR A 18 2.19 7.21 2.46
C THR A 18 2.26 7.48 3.96
N TYR A 19 3.05 8.46 4.40
CA TYR A 19 3.01 8.87 5.80
C TYR A 19 1.79 9.75 6.06
N ALA A 20 0.88 9.31 6.92
CA ALA A 20 -0.33 10.02 7.29
C ALA A 20 -0.05 10.88 8.53
N LEU A 21 0.51 12.07 8.32
CA LEU A 21 0.89 13.01 9.40
C LEU A 21 -0.23 13.29 10.42
N PRO A 22 -1.52 13.40 10.06
CA PRO A 22 -2.57 13.61 11.06
C PRO A 22 -2.83 12.41 11.98
N ASP A 23 -2.39 11.22 11.56
CA ASP A 23 -2.63 9.94 12.23
C ASP A 23 -1.35 9.39 12.90
N ASP A 24 -0.21 10.09 12.77
CA ASP A 24 1.12 9.67 13.23
C ASP A 24 1.40 8.19 12.89
N ALA A 25 1.12 7.84 11.63
CA ALA A 25 1.12 6.48 11.14
C ALA A 25 1.50 6.37 9.67
N TRP A 26 2.01 5.20 9.27
CA TRP A 26 2.13 4.81 7.87
C TRP A 26 0.79 4.29 7.33
N ALA A 27 0.29 4.93 6.28
CA ALA A 27 -0.80 4.42 5.47
C ALA A 27 -0.25 3.50 4.37
N VAL A 28 -0.59 2.22 4.44
CA VAL A 28 -0.30 1.21 3.42
C VAL A 28 -1.57 1.00 2.60
N GLU A 29 -1.60 1.58 1.41
CA GLU A 29 -2.78 1.73 0.56
C GLU A 29 -2.76 0.71 -0.58
N LEU A 30 -3.82 -0.08 -0.71
CA LEU A 30 -4.01 -1.00 -1.83
C LEU A 30 -5.05 -0.43 -2.81
N SER A 31 -4.65 -0.37 -4.07
CA SER A 31 -5.51 0.07 -5.17
C SER A 31 -5.35 -0.80 -6.41
N GLU A 32 -6.26 -0.62 -7.35
CA GLU A 32 -6.10 -1.13 -8.71
C GLU A 32 -5.26 -0.10 -9.46
N ALA A 33 -4.20 -0.57 -10.12
CA ALA A 33 -3.28 0.29 -10.83
C ALA A 33 -3.81 0.54 -12.24
N GLU A 34 -3.83 1.80 -12.65
CA GLU A 34 -4.23 2.22 -13.98
C GLU A 34 -2.99 2.40 -14.86
N PRO A 35 -3.09 2.16 -16.19
CA PRO A 35 -1.98 2.42 -17.10
C PRO A 35 -1.50 3.87 -16.98
N ALA A 36 -0.18 4.06 -16.93
CA ALA A 36 0.40 5.39 -16.93
C ALA A 36 0.08 6.12 -18.26
N PRO A 37 0.08 7.47 -18.26
CA PRO A 37 -0.18 8.24 -19.47
C PRO A 37 0.72 7.81 -20.64
N PRO A 38 0.19 7.66 -21.87
CA PRO A 38 0.99 7.23 -23.02
C PRO A 38 2.19 8.14 -23.33
N SER A 39 2.11 9.41 -22.93
CA SER A 39 3.21 10.38 -23.05
C SER A 39 4.45 9.98 -22.27
N TRP A 40 4.32 9.11 -21.25
CA TRP A 40 5.43 8.65 -20.42
C TRP A 40 6.16 7.43 -21.00
N ALA A 41 5.59 6.78 -22.03
CA ALA A 41 6.17 5.57 -22.63
C ALA A 41 7.57 5.79 -23.23
N GLN A 42 7.92 7.02 -23.57
CA GLN A 42 9.22 7.39 -24.11
C GLN A 42 10.24 7.82 -23.03
N THR A 43 9.82 7.90 -21.76
CA THR A 43 10.67 8.31 -20.65
C THR A 43 11.35 7.07 -20.04
N PRO A 44 12.69 6.97 -20.09
CA PRO A 44 13.40 5.85 -19.48
C PRO A 44 13.13 5.76 -17.98
N GLY A 45 12.69 4.59 -17.50
CA GLY A 45 12.39 4.36 -16.09
C GLY A 45 11.05 4.94 -15.61
N ALA A 46 10.22 5.47 -16.50
CA ALA A 46 8.86 5.86 -16.12
C ALA A 46 8.03 4.65 -15.70
N GLN A 47 7.17 4.85 -14.69
CA GLN A 47 6.22 3.84 -14.25
C GLN A 47 5.24 3.52 -15.39
N THR A 48 4.95 2.23 -15.58
CA THR A 48 3.99 1.77 -16.60
C THR A 48 2.55 1.78 -16.10
N HIS A 49 2.38 1.75 -14.77
CA HIS A 49 1.09 1.82 -14.09
C HIS A 49 1.22 2.75 -12.88
N LEU A 50 0.14 3.47 -12.58
CA LEU A 50 0.02 4.36 -11.43
C LEU A 50 -1.05 3.80 -10.47
N PRO A 51 -0.87 3.94 -9.15
CA PRO A 51 -1.92 3.62 -8.18
C PRO A 51 -3.20 4.40 -8.49
N GLY A 52 -4.33 3.70 -8.60
CA GLY A 52 -5.65 4.31 -8.63
C GLY A 52 -6.16 4.64 -7.22
N PRO A 53 -7.47 4.95 -7.08
CA PRO A 53 -8.09 5.16 -5.78
C PRO A 53 -7.97 3.94 -4.86
N ALA A 54 -7.50 4.16 -3.63
CA ALA A 54 -7.36 3.10 -2.63
C ALA A 54 -8.72 2.54 -2.23
N PHE A 55 -8.83 1.20 -2.23
CA PHE A 55 -10.01 0.49 -1.73
C PHE A 55 -9.71 -0.28 -0.44
N ALA A 56 -8.45 -0.37 -0.03
CA ALA A 56 -8.05 -0.82 1.29
C ALA A 56 -6.88 0.03 1.80
N VAL A 57 -6.89 0.39 3.08
CA VAL A 57 -5.82 1.16 3.72
C VAL A 57 -5.54 0.54 5.08
N ALA A 58 -4.28 0.24 5.35
CA ALA A 58 -3.81 -0.18 6.65
C ALA A 58 -3.09 1.01 7.27
N LEU A 59 -3.44 1.35 8.51
CA LEU A 59 -2.74 2.34 9.30
C LEU A 59 -1.84 1.61 10.27
N VAL A 60 -0.53 1.85 10.15
CA VAL A 60 0.52 1.27 10.97
C VAL A 60 1.11 2.40 11.81
N PRO A 61 0.75 2.51 13.10
CA PRO A 61 1.34 3.48 14.01
C PRO A 61 2.85 3.24 14.12
N ASP A 62 3.65 4.30 14.03
CA ASP A 62 5.10 4.20 14.19
C ASP A 62 5.63 4.86 15.46
N GLU A 63 4.89 5.80 16.06
CA GLU A 63 5.29 6.46 17.31
C GLU A 63 5.00 5.63 18.59
N ASP A 64 4.07 4.67 18.52
CA ASP A 64 3.72 3.78 19.64
C ASP A 64 3.60 2.32 19.16
N PRO A 65 4.57 1.44 19.47
CA PRO A 65 4.57 0.05 19.01
C PRO A 65 3.51 -0.82 19.71
N GLU A 66 2.90 -0.36 20.80
CA GLU A 66 1.82 -1.07 21.51
C GLU A 66 0.46 -0.87 20.83
N LEU A 67 0.33 0.14 19.96
CA LEU A 67 -0.88 0.34 19.18
C LEU A 67 -1.00 -0.69 18.06
N ALA A 68 -2.14 -1.38 18.03
CA ALA A 68 -2.41 -2.37 16.99
C ALA A 68 -2.64 -1.68 15.63
N PRO A 69 -2.01 -2.17 14.54
CA PRO A 69 -2.34 -1.75 13.19
C PRO A 69 -3.81 -2.01 12.86
N THR A 70 -4.42 -1.12 12.10
CA THR A 70 -5.83 -1.25 11.68
C THR A 70 -5.95 -1.29 10.18
N VAL A 71 -6.99 -1.97 9.67
CA VAL A 71 -7.28 -2.05 8.22
C VAL A 71 -8.69 -1.56 7.96
N ARG A 72 -8.81 -0.61 7.03
CA ARG A 72 -10.07 -0.07 6.53
C ARG A 72 -10.28 -0.56 5.11
N LEU A 73 -11.45 -1.16 4.87
CA LEU A 73 -11.86 -1.59 3.54
C LEU A 73 -12.98 -0.67 3.04
N TYR A 74 -12.80 -0.11 1.86
CA TYR A 74 -13.80 0.70 1.18
C TYR A 74 -14.34 -0.06 -0.02
N SER A 75 -15.59 -0.51 0.08
CA SER A 75 -16.24 -1.33 -0.94
C SER A 75 -17.65 -0.81 -1.25
N PRO A 76 -17.76 0.39 -1.86
CA PRO A 76 -19.07 0.97 -2.21
C PRO A 76 -19.81 0.11 -3.25
N ASP A 77 -19.07 -0.58 -4.12
CA ASP A 77 -19.59 -1.37 -5.25
C ASP A 77 -19.44 -2.89 -5.05
N GLU A 78 -19.37 -3.36 -3.79
CA GLU A 78 -19.11 -4.78 -3.47
C GLU A 78 -17.85 -5.33 -4.17
N ARG A 79 -16.80 -4.50 -4.26
CA ARG A 79 -15.53 -4.84 -4.89
C ARG A 79 -14.97 -6.15 -4.36
N VAL A 80 -14.74 -7.10 -5.27
CA VAL A 80 -14.06 -8.37 -5.00
C VAL A 80 -12.56 -8.18 -5.16
N ILE A 81 -11.80 -8.47 -4.10
CA ILE A 81 -10.35 -8.48 -4.09
C ILE A 81 -9.90 -9.95 -4.21
N PRO A 82 -9.06 -10.32 -5.20
CA PRO A 82 -8.52 -11.67 -5.27
C PRO A 82 -7.74 -12.03 -4.01
N TYR A 83 -7.92 -13.26 -3.51
CA TYR A 83 -7.27 -13.72 -2.28
C TYR A 83 -5.74 -13.55 -2.33
N GLU A 84 -5.11 -13.89 -3.45
CA GLU A 84 -3.66 -13.75 -3.64
C GLU A 84 -3.17 -12.29 -3.55
N ILE A 85 -4.00 -11.32 -3.99
CA ILE A 85 -3.70 -9.90 -3.87
C ILE A 85 -3.88 -9.43 -2.43
N MET A 86 -4.94 -9.86 -1.76
CA MET A 86 -5.15 -9.55 -0.35
C MET A 86 -4.01 -10.12 0.52
N ARG A 87 -3.62 -11.38 0.28
CA ARG A 87 -2.51 -12.03 0.97
C ARG A 87 -1.22 -11.24 0.80
N TRP A 88 -0.87 -10.91 -0.44
CA TRP A 88 0.30 -10.10 -0.75
C TRP A 88 0.30 -8.74 -0.05
N TYR A 89 -0.83 -8.05 -0.09
CA TYR A 89 -0.99 -6.78 0.60
C TYR A 89 -0.74 -6.94 2.11
N MET A 90 -1.32 -7.96 2.74
CA MET A 90 -1.11 -8.22 4.17
C MET A 90 0.33 -8.61 4.51
N GLU A 91 1.07 -9.27 3.60
CA GLU A 91 2.51 -9.51 3.74
C GLU A 91 3.29 -8.18 3.78
N LEU A 92 2.98 -7.23 2.89
CA LEU A 92 3.60 -5.90 2.89
C LEU A 92 3.24 -5.06 4.12
N VAL A 93 2.00 -5.18 4.62
CA VAL A 93 1.59 -4.56 5.88
C VAL A 93 2.38 -5.13 7.05
N ALA A 94 2.54 -6.45 7.13
CA ALA A 94 3.32 -7.09 8.18
C ALA A 94 4.79 -6.65 8.15
N ASP A 95 5.38 -6.56 6.95
CA ASP A 95 6.74 -6.03 6.78
C ASP A 95 6.86 -4.58 7.28
N GLN A 96 5.85 -3.74 7.03
CA GLN A 96 5.86 -2.35 7.50
C GLN A 96 5.74 -2.26 9.02
N VAL A 97 4.90 -3.09 9.65
CA VAL A 97 4.77 -3.17 11.12
C VAL A 97 6.12 -3.52 11.75
N GLU A 98 6.82 -4.51 11.20
CA GLU A 98 8.12 -4.92 11.70
C GLU A 98 9.16 -3.81 11.54
N ARG A 99 9.17 -3.10 10.40
CA ARG A 99 10.06 -1.96 10.19
C ARG A 99 9.82 -0.83 11.20
N CYS A 100 8.56 -0.50 11.49
CA CYS A 100 8.21 0.51 12.48
C CYS A 100 8.70 0.11 13.88
N ARG A 101 8.54 -1.15 14.28
CA ARG A 101 9.03 -1.66 15.56
C ARG A 101 10.56 -1.56 15.68
N ILE A 102 11.28 -2.01 14.65
CA ILE A 102 12.75 -1.94 14.62
C ILE A 102 13.22 -0.48 14.69
N ALA A 103 12.55 0.43 13.98
CA ALA A 103 12.89 1.85 14.01
C ALA A 103 12.68 2.46 15.40
N TYR A 104 11.54 2.18 16.05
CA TYR A 104 11.25 2.63 17.41
C TYR A 104 12.30 2.15 18.42
N GLU A 105 12.66 0.87 18.39
CA GLU A 105 13.70 0.29 19.26
C GLU A 105 15.08 0.92 19.05
N ALA A 106 15.38 1.42 17.85
CA ALA A 106 16.65 2.07 17.54
C ALA A 106 16.70 3.55 17.97
N GLU A 107 15.55 4.19 18.16
CA GLU A 107 15.42 5.60 18.58
C GLU A 107 15.33 5.78 20.11
N GLY A 108 14.96 4.71 20.84
CA GLY A 108 14.92 4.67 22.31
C GLY A 108 16.28 4.41 22.98
#